data_AF-A0A559KV60-F1
#
_entry.id   AF-A0A559KV60-F1
#
_cell.length_a   1.000
_cell.length_b   1.000
_cell.length_c   1.000
_cell.angle_alpha   90.00
_cell.angle_beta   90.00
_cell.angle_gamma   90.00
#
_symmetry.space_group_name_H-M   'P 1'
#
loop_
_entity.id
_entity.type
_entity.pdbx_description
1 polymer ?
#
loop_
_entity_poly.entity_id
_entity_poly.type
_entity_poly.pdbx_seq_one_letter_code
_entity_poly.pdbx_strand_id
1 'polypeptide(L)'
;METADGISGDGNVPFALTDVRDIGRYVAQIITDSRTLNRMVFAYNEIWTQNQIYDLLEKLSEERLDRKYVPAEAIEASIAKIESTAPSPDSVEFITLAQYQYWYSCCIRGDNTPKYATFLGYLNTRALSSF
;
A
#
# COMPACT_ATOMS: atom_id res chain seq x y z
N MET A 1 -1.31 -0.66 -21.86
CA MET A 1 -2.06 -0.32 -20.65
C MET A 1 -1.27 0.80 -19.98
N GLU A 2 -1.70 2.05 -20.11
CA GLU A 2 -1.08 3.14 -19.35
C GLU A 2 -1.59 3.02 -17.91
N THR A 3 -0.78 2.41 -17.04
CA THR A 3 -0.94 2.57 -15.60
C THR A 3 -0.58 4.00 -15.24
N ALA A 4 -1.27 4.62 -14.28
CA ALA A 4 -0.83 5.92 -13.79
C ALA A 4 0.61 5.78 -13.26
N ASP A 5 1.52 6.62 -13.74
CA ASP A 5 2.93 6.62 -13.37
C ASP A 5 3.22 7.75 -12.38
N GLY A 6 4.15 7.51 -11.45
CA GLY A 6 4.66 8.54 -10.54
C GLY A 6 4.56 8.21 -9.06
N ILE A 7 4.98 9.19 -8.26
CA ILE A 7 5.05 9.19 -6.81
C ILE A 7 3.83 9.95 -6.29
N SER A 8 3.02 9.33 -5.43
CA SER A 8 1.82 9.95 -4.87
C SER A 8 2.19 10.99 -3.81
N GLY A 9 1.57 12.16 -3.89
CA GLY A 9 1.84 13.28 -2.98
C GLY A 9 3.30 13.70 -3.04
N ASP A 10 3.93 13.79 -1.87
CA ASP A 10 5.37 14.07 -1.73
C ASP A 10 6.22 12.80 -1.66
N GLY A 11 5.59 11.61 -1.70
CA GLY A 11 6.26 10.31 -1.64
C GLY A 11 6.81 9.90 -0.27
N ASN A 12 6.47 10.62 0.81
CA ASN A 12 7.01 10.38 2.16
C ASN A 12 6.04 9.68 3.12
N VAL A 13 4.81 9.37 2.69
CA VAL A 13 3.89 8.56 3.50
C VAL A 13 4.38 7.11 3.53
N PRO A 14 4.68 6.56 4.72
CA PRO A 14 5.10 5.17 4.83
C PRO A 14 3.92 4.23 4.59
N PHE A 15 4.19 3.08 4.01
CA PHE A 15 3.22 2.00 3.88
C PHE A 15 3.88 0.64 4.04
N ALA A 16 3.10 -0.32 4.52
CA ALA A 16 3.56 -1.67 4.78
C ALA A 16 3.60 -2.51 3.49
N LEU A 17 4.69 -3.25 3.34
CA LEU A 17 4.96 -4.15 2.22
C LEU A 17 5.08 -5.59 2.72
N THR A 18 4.49 -6.52 1.98
CA THR A 18 4.56 -7.95 2.24
C THR A 18 5.07 -8.66 1.00
N ASP A 19 6.11 -9.47 1.17
CA ASP A 19 6.59 -10.35 0.11
C ASP A 19 5.55 -11.45 -0.12
N VAL A 20 5.18 -11.68 -1.38
CA VAL A 20 4.19 -12.70 -1.75
C VAL A 20 4.56 -14.10 -1.22
N ARG A 21 5.86 -14.41 -1.13
CA ARG A 21 6.38 -15.69 -0.64
C ARG A 21 6.17 -15.89 0.85
N ASP A 22 6.01 -14.79 1.60
CA ASP A 22 5.85 -14.81 3.05
C ASP A 22 4.38 -14.82 3.49
N ILE A 23 3.44 -14.54 2.59
CA ILE A 23 2.00 -14.60 2.88
C ILE A 23 1.61 -15.94 3.49
N GLY A 24 2.08 -17.05 2.89
CA GLY A 24 1.79 -18.40 3.40
C GLY A 24 2.29 -18.62 4.82
N ARG A 25 3.47 -18.09 5.16
CA ARG A 25 4.05 -18.17 6.51
C ARG A 25 3.21 -17.39 7.51
N TYR A 26 2.82 -16.16 7.18
CA TYR A 26 1.96 -15.35 8.04
C TYR A 26 0.61 -16.00 8.26
N VAL A 27 -0.03 -16.52 7.19
CA VAL A 27 -1.32 -17.21 7.29
C VAL A 27 -1.19 -18.45 8.19
N ALA A 28 -0.16 -19.28 8.01
CA ALA A 28 0.05 -20.47 8.84
C ALA A 28 0.21 -20.11 10.34
N GLN A 29 0.95 -19.04 10.65
CA GLN A 29 1.07 -18.54 12.02
C GLN A 29 -0.27 -18.03 12.56
N ILE A 30 -1.02 -17.28 11.76
CA ILE A 30 -2.31 -16.70 12.18
C ILE A 30 -3.30 -17.80 12.52
N ILE A 31 -3.49 -18.79 11.66
CA ILE A 31 -4.53 -19.82 11.86
C ILE A 31 -4.24 -20.78 13.02
N THR A 32 -2.97 -20.90 13.43
CA THR A 32 -2.55 -21.81 14.51
C THR A 32 -2.43 -21.12 15.88
N ASP A 33 -2.35 -19.79 15.90
CA ASP A 33 -2.21 -19.02 17.13
C ASP A 33 -3.58 -18.64 17.71
N SER A 34 -3.95 -19.21 18.85
CA SER A 34 -5.24 -18.95 19.50
C SER A 34 -5.47 -17.49 19.87
N ARG A 35 -4.42 -16.66 19.97
CA ARG A 35 -4.53 -15.22 20.24
C ARG A 35 -5.18 -14.47 19.08
N THR A 36 -5.18 -15.02 17.86
CA THR A 36 -5.73 -14.36 16.65
C THR A 36 -7.20 -14.66 16.41
N LEU A 37 -7.81 -15.57 17.18
CA LEU A 37 -9.21 -15.95 17.02
C LEU A 37 -10.13 -14.73 17.16
N ASN A 38 -10.96 -14.47 16.13
CA ASN A 38 -11.84 -13.30 16.06
C ASN A 38 -11.11 -11.96 16.16
N ARG A 39 -9.87 -11.88 15.66
CA ARG A 39 -9.08 -10.64 15.61
C ARG A 39 -8.67 -10.34 14.17
N MET A 40 -8.60 -9.04 13.86
CA MET A 40 -7.89 -8.57 12.67
C MET A 40 -6.39 -8.62 12.92
N VAL A 41 -5.62 -9.10 11.93
CA VAL A 41 -4.16 -9.23 12.04
C VAL A 41 -3.50 -8.42 10.91
N PHE A 42 -2.55 -7.59 11.29
CA PHE A 42 -1.69 -6.83 10.39
C PHE A 42 -0.36 -7.56 10.21
N ALA A 43 -0.13 -8.05 8.98
CA ALA A 43 1.06 -8.78 8.59
C ALA A 43 1.87 -7.97 7.57
N TYR A 44 3.17 -7.79 7.83
CA TYR A 44 4.06 -7.05 6.94
C TYR A 44 5.52 -7.43 7.16
N ASN A 45 6.29 -7.38 6.06
CA ASN A 45 7.73 -7.57 6.05
C ASN A 45 8.45 -6.26 6.32
N GLU A 46 8.09 -5.20 5.61
CA GLU A 46 8.84 -3.96 5.57
C GLU A 46 7.90 -2.75 5.59
N ILE A 47 8.41 -1.58 5.99
CA ILE A 47 7.68 -0.31 5.93
C ILE A 47 8.53 0.69 5.17
N TRP A 48 8.03 1.13 4.03
CA TRP A 48 8.78 1.99 3.10
C TRP A 48 7.91 3.15 2.65
N THR A 49 8.55 4.25 2.29
CA THR A 49 7.93 5.32 1.50
C THR A 49 8.23 5.11 0.02
N GLN A 50 7.46 5.74 -0.88
CA GLN A 50 7.78 5.66 -2.31
C GLN A 50 9.15 6.26 -2.62
N ASN A 51 9.53 7.37 -1.97
CA ASN A 51 10.88 7.94 -2.13
C ASN A 51 11.98 6.95 -1.73
N GLN A 52 11.81 6.22 -0.62
CA GLN A 52 12.79 5.20 -0.20
C GLN A 52 12.90 4.06 -1.22
N ILE A 53 11.78 3.64 -1.83
CA ILE A 53 11.78 2.63 -2.89
C ILE A 53 12.56 3.14 -4.10
N TYR A 54 12.31 4.38 -4.53
CA TYR A 54 13.07 5.02 -5.62
C TYR A 54 14.57 5.10 -5.29
N ASP A 55 14.93 5.58 -4.09
CA ASP A 55 16.32 5.69 -3.64
C ASP A 55 17.03 4.32 -3.69
N LEU A 56 16.38 3.24 -3.26
CA LEU A 56 16.94 1.89 -3.33
C LEU A 56 17.13 1.45 -4.79
N LEU A 57 16.13 1.63 -5.64
CA LEU A 57 16.19 1.16 -7.03
C LEU A 57 17.26 1.91 -7.83
N GLU A 58 17.34 3.24 -7.69
CA GLU A 58 18.40 4.06 -8.30
C GLU A 58 19.79 3.63 -7.83
N LYS A 59 19.95 3.33 -6.53
CA LYS A 59 21.22 2.82 -5.99
C LYS A 59 21.60 1.46 -6.59
N LEU A 60 20.63 0.56 -6.77
CA LEU A 60 20.88 -0.79 -7.28
C LEU A 60 21.11 -0.82 -8.79
N SER A 61 20.46 0.06 -9.54
CA SER A 61 20.64 0.17 -11.00
C SER A 61 21.81 1.06 -11.41
N GLU A 62 22.32 1.90 -10.50
CA GLU A 62 23.27 2.98 -10.78
C GLU A 62 22.72 4.05 -11.73
N GLU A 63 21.40 4.12 -11.87
CA GLU A 63 20.68 5.10 -12.70
C GLU A 63 20.00 6.17 -11.85
N ARG A 64 19.71 7.33 -12.44
CA ARG A 64 18.87 8.37 -11.82
C ARG A 64 17.59 8.54 -12.61
N LEU A 65 16.46 8.46 -11.91
CA LEU A 65 15.15 8.61 -12.53
C LEU A 65 14.69 10.07 -12.42
N ASP A 66 14.01 10.55 -13.45
CA ASP A 66 13.23 11.78 -13.33
C ASP A 66 11.96 11.47 -12.52
N ARG A 67 11.87 12.04 -11.31
CA ARG A 67 10.81 11.71 -10.36
C ARG A 67 9.58 12.58 -10.62
N LYS A 68 8.54 11.95 -11.17
CA LYS A 68 7.22 12.57 -11.35
C LYS A 68 6.38 12.44 -10.08
N TYR A 69 6.05 13.56 -9.46
CA TYR A 69 5.14 13.61 -8.31
C TYR A 69 3.71 13.92 -8.77
N VAL A 70 2.73 13.24 -8.18
CA VAL A 70 1.30 13.38 -8.45
C VAL A 70 0.64 13.98 -7.20
N PRO A 71 0.23 15.26 -7.22
CA PRO A 71 -0.37 15.93 -6.07
C PRO A 71 -1.61 15.20 -5.55
N ALA A 72 -1.86 15.26 -4.24
CA ALA A 72 -3.01 14.64 -3.61
C ALA A 72 -4.34 15.09 -4.24
N GLU A 73 -4.44 16.39 -4.53
CA GLU A 73 -5.60 17.02 -5.14
C GLU A 73 -5.86 16.50 -6.56
N ALA A 74 -4.79 16.18 -7.30
CA ALA A 74 -4.90 15.60 -8.64
C ALA A 74 -5.36 14.14 -8.59
N ILE A 75 -4.94 13.38 -7.57
CA ILE A 75 -5.42 12.02 -7.31
C ILE A 75 -6.91 12.07 -6.96
N GLU A 76 -7.32 12.92 -6.01
CA GLU A 76 -8.72 13.09 -5.60
C GLU A 76 -9.62 13.52 -6.77
N ALA A 77 -9.17 14.49 -7.57
CA ALA A 77 -9.89 14.93 -8.76
C ALA A 77 -10.05 13.80 -9.80
N SER A 78 -9.02 12.95 -9.96
CA SER A 78 -9.08 11.81 -10.87
C SER A 78 -10.07 10.74 -10.39
N ILE A 79 -10.08 10.44 -9.08
CA ILE A 79 -11.07 9.56 -8.46
C ILE A 79 -12.49 10.08 -8.73
N ALA A 80 -12.78 11.33 -8.34
CA ALA A 80 -14.11 11.91 -8.49
C ALA A 80 -14.57 11.94 -9.95
N LYS A 81 -13.66 12.27 -10.88
CA LYS A 81 -13.95 12.26 -12.31
C LYS A 81 -14.32 10.87 -12.81
N ILE A 82 -13.52 9.85 -12.50
CA ILE A 82 -13.78 8.49 -13.00
C ILE A 82 -15.03 7.90 -12.35
N GLU A 83 -15.23 8.08 -11.04
CA GLU A 83 -16.43 7.61 -10.32
C GLU A 83 -17.72 8.17 -10.93
N SER A 84 -17.71 9.44 -11.38
CA SER A 84 -18.87 10.08 -12.02
C SER A 84 -19.33 9.38 -13.32
N THR A 85 -18.46 8.58 -13.93
CA THR A 85 -18.76 7.81 -15.15
C THR A 85 -19.37 6.44 -14.87
N ALA A 86 -19.39 6.01 -13.59
CA ALA A 86 -19.83 4.69 -13.16
C ALA A 86 -19.22 3.55 -14.02
N PRO A 87 -17.88 3.41 -14.05
CA PRO A 87 -17.21 2.49 -14.95
C PRO A 87 -17.59 1.03 -14.63
N SER A 88 -17.76 0.22 -15.67
CA SER A 88 -17.97 -1.22 -15.51
C SER A 88 -16.77 -1.85 -14.79
N PRO A 89 -16.97 -2.85 -13.89
CA PRO A 89 -15.87 -3.54 -13.21
C PRO A 89 -14.80 -4.12 -14.13
N ASP A 90 -15.16 -4.47 -15.37
CA ASP A 90 -14.25 -5.06 -16.37
C ASP A 90 -13.55 -4.01 -17.26
N SER A 91 -13.79 -2.71 -17.01
CA SER A 91 -13.25 -1.61 -17.83
C SER A 91 -11.85 -1.17 -17.39
N VAL A 92 -11.11 -0.56 -18.33
CA VAL A 92 -9.79 0.03 -18.04
C VAL A 92 -9.93 1.23 -17.10
N GLU A 93 -11.03 1.97 -17.20
CA GLU A 93 -11.38 3.06 -16.31
C GLU A 93 -11.52 2.58 -14.86
N PHE A 94 -12.13 1.41 -14.64
CA PHE A 94 -12.24 0.82 -13.30
C PHE A 94 -10.87 0.45 -12.73
N ILE A 95 -9.98 -0.13 -13.54
CA ILE A 95 -8.59 -0.43 -13.12
C ILE A 95 -7.86 0.86 -12.72
N THR A 96 -8.03 1.92 -13.51
CA THR A 96 -7.44 3.24 -13.25
C THR A 96 -7.99 3.87 -11.97
N LEU A 97 -9.29 3.75 -11.73
CA LEU A 97 -9.94 4.19 -10.50
C LEU A 97 -9.38 3.44 -9.28
N ALA A 98 -9.29 2.11 -9.36
CA ALA A 98 -8.75 1.27 -8.29
C ALA A 98 -7.31 1.66 -7.95
N GLN A 99 -6.48 1.97 -8.95
CA GLN A 99 -5.12 2.46 -8.73
C GLN A 99 -5.09 3.78 -7.96
N TYR A 100 -5.88 4.78 -8.38
CA TYR A 100 -5.90 6.07 -7.68
C TYR A 100 -6.48 5.96 -6.25
N GLN A 101 -7.54 5.17 -6.06
CA GLN A 101 -8.09 4.91 -4.73
C GLN A 101 -7.06 4.20 -3.82
N TYR A 102 -6.29 3.27 -4.37
CA TYR A 102 -5.20 2.60 -3.65
C TYR A 102 -4.10 3.58 -3.24
N TRP A 103 -3.65 4.46 -4.16
CA TRP A 103 -2.70 5.52 -3.88
C TRP A 103 -3.22 6.49 -2.81
N TYR A 104 -4.46 6.95 -2.93
CA TYR A 104 -5.06 7.84 -1.95
C TYR A 104 -5.10 7.21 -0.55
N SER A 105 -5.51 5.94 -0.47
CA SER A 105 -5.57 5.21 0.80
C SER A 105 -4.18 4.99 1.42
N CYS A 106 -3.25 4.40 0.68
CA CYS A 106 -1.97 3.96 1.24
C CYS A 106 -0.91 5.07 1.27
N CYS A 107 -0.90 5.95 0.28
CA CYS A 107 0.20 6.89 0.03
C CYS A 107 -0.16 8.36 0.30
N ILE A 108 -1.43 8.68 0.53
CA ILE A 108 -1.87 10.02 0.97
C ILE A 108 -2.39 9.98 2.41
N ARG A 109 -3.38 9.13 2.70
CA ARG A 109 -3.97 9.02 4.05
C ARG A 109 -3.12 8.18 5.01
N GLY A 110 -2.31 7.26 4.50
CA GLY A 110 -1.42 6.42 5.32
C GLY A 110 -2.13 5.29 6.05
N ASP A 111 -3.24 4.79 5.48
CA ASP A 111 -4.08 3.74 6.08
C ASP A 111 -3.33 2.41 6.26
N ASN A 112 -2.34 2.14 5.41
CA ASN A 112 -1.57 0.90 5.41
C ASN A 112 -0.29 1.00 6.26
N THR A 113 -0.43 1.38 7.54
CA THR A 113 0.71 1.51 8.47
C THR A 113 0.50 0.72 9.76
N PRO A 114 1.57 0.26 10.45
CA PRO A 114 1.42 -0.38 11.76
C PRO A 114 0.79 0.52 12.81
N LYS A 115 1.04 1.84 12.73
CA LYS A 115 0.42 2.84 13.61
C LYS A 115 -1.10 2.87 13.41
N TYR A 116 -1.56 2.91 12.16
CA TYR A 116 -2.99 2.89 11.85
C TYR A 116 -3.64 1.56 12.22
N ALA A 117 -2.97 0.43 11.95
CA ALA A 117 -3.42 -0.89 12.38
C ALA A 117 -3.57 -0.98 13.91
N THR A 118 -2.63 -0.39 14.67
CA THR A 118 -2.70 -0.32 16.15
C THR A 118 -3.87 0.53 16.61
N PHE A 119 -4.09 1.68 15.98
CA PHE A 119 -5.26 2.53 16.25
C PHE A 119 -6.59 1.78 16.04
N LEU A 120 -6.66 0.91 15.03
CA LEU A 120 -7.82 0.04 14.77
C LEU A 120 -7.88 -1.21 15.68
N GLY A 121 -6.91 -1.42 16.57
CA GLY A 121 -6.88 -2.56 17.49
C GLY A 121 -6.45 -3.89 16.87
N TYR A 122 -5.77 -3.85 15.71
CA TYR A 122 -5.29 -5.05 15.02
C TYR A 122 -4.10 -5.67 15.76
N LEU A 123 -3.99 -7.00 15.72
CA LEU A 123 -2.80 -7.68 16.20
C LEU A 123 -1.68 -7.56 15.15
N ASN A 124 -0.44 -7.41 15.60
CA ASN A 124 0.72 -7.39 14.71
C ASN A 124 1.42 -8.75 14.73
N THR A 125 1.64 -9.35 13.56
CA THR A 125 2.35 -10.64 13.43
C THR A 125 3.75 -10.65 14.07
N ARG A 126 4.46 -9.51 14.10
CA ARG A 126 5.76 -9.38 14.79
C ARG A 126 5.65 -9.49 16.31
N ALA A 127 4.49 -9.20 16.88
CA ALA A 127 4.21 -9.39 18.31
C ALA A 127 3.73 -10.83 18.62
N LEU A 128 3.45 -11.63 17.59
CA LEU A 128 3.06 -13.04 17.73
C LEU A 128 4.29 -13.98 17.72
N SER A 129 5.46 -13.49 17.30
CA SER A 129 6.71 -14.25 17.26
C SER A 129 7.29 -14.39 18.67
N SER A 130 7.14 -15.56 19.28
CA SER A 130 7.80 -15.94 20.53
C SER A 130 8.94 -16.93 20.22
N PHE A 131 10.00 -16.47 19.55
CA PHE A 131 11.25 -17.24 19.37
C PHE A 131 12.46 -16.31 19.46
#